data_AF-A0A662GF47-F1
#
_entry.id   AF-A0A662GF47-F1
#
_cell.length_a   1.000
_cell.length_b   1.000
_cell.length_c   1.000
_cell.angle_alpha   90.00
_cell.angle_beta   90.00
_cell.angle_gamma   90.00
#
_symmetry.space_group_name_H-M   'P 1'
#
loop_
_entity.id
_entity.type
_entity.pdbx_description
1 polymer ?
#
loop_
_entity_poly.entity_id
_entity_poly.type
_entity_poly.pdbx_seq_one_letter_code
_entity_poly.pdbx_strand_id
1 'polypeptide(L)'
;VNIPREITIGDQLIIEGYLEPRIEGETIIIKLISNENKTLTYSTKTNENGEFRKEISTLTLPAGKWRVRIEWGGGGKDYLYEGSYIDSTLIIKENLLIKYGIPLAVILLITLIILIKVLRKKAR
;
A
#
# COMPACT_ATOMS: atom_id res chain seq x y z
N VAL A 1 15.53 -1.95 -8.48
CA VAL A 1 14.30 -1.97 -7.66
C VAL A 1 13.09 -1.85 -8.57
N ASN A 2 12.06 -2.64 -8.33
CA ASN A 2 10.80 -2.65 -9.06
C ASN A 2 9.72 -1.96 -8.21
N ILE A 3 9.15 -0.88 -8.75
CA ILE A 3 8.08 -0.09 -8.15
C ILE A 3 7.05 0.13 -9.25
N PRO A 4 5.79 -0.33 -9.09
CA PRO A 4 4.73 -0.04 -10.03
C PRO A 4 4.56 1.46 -10.24
N ARG A 5 4.32 1.88 -11.49
CA ARG A 5 4.02 3.30 -11.78
C ARG A 5 2.59 3.66 -11.39
N GLU A 6 1.68 2.71 -11.50
CA GLU A 6 0.26 2.88 -11.23
C GLU A 6 -0.29 1.63 -10.53
N ILE A 7 -1.26 1.83 -9.64
CA ILE A 7 -2.00 0.76 -8.96
C ILE A 7 -3.42 1.23 -8.63
N THR A 8 -4.38 0.31 -8.55
CA THR A 8 -5.77 0.65 -8.21
C THR A 8 -6.04 0.33 -6.74
N ILE A 9 -6.87 1.13 -6.06
CA ILE A 9 -7.28 0.84 -4.67
C ILE A 9 -7.91 -0.55 -4.59
N GLY A 10 -7.48 -1.33 -3.60
CA GLY A 10 -7.87 -2.73 -3.42
C GLY A 10 -6.82 -3.73 -3.95
N ASP A 11 -5.96 -3.32 -4.88
CA ASP A 11 -4.84 -4.14 -5.32
C ASP A 11 -3.72 -4.17 -4.26
N GLN A 12 -2.85 -5.17 -4.36
CA GLN A 12 -1.70 -5.31 -3.49
C GLN A 12 -0.46 -4.63 -4.09
N LEU A 13 0.05 -3.60 -3.42
CA LEU A 13 1.30 -2.94 -3.84
C LEU A 13 2.48 -3.82 -3.44
N ILE A 14 3.21 -4.33 -4.43
CA ILE A 14 4.44 -5.10 -4.25
C ILE A 14 5.62 -4.22 -4.63
N ILE A 15 6.51 -3.97 -3.67
CA ILE A 15 7.79 -3.29 -3.88
C ILE A 15 8.89 -4.31 -3.62
N GLU A 16 9.75 -4.52 -4.61
CA GLU A 16 10.79 -5.54 -4.55
C GLU A 16 12.07 -5.07 -5.21
N GLY A 17 13.20 -5.61 -4.78
CA GLY A 17 14.50 -5.24 -5.32
C GLY A 17 15.62 -5.93 -4.58
N TYR A 18 16.82 -5.39 -4.73
CA TYR A 18 17.99 -5.87 -4.04
C TYR A 18 18.87 -4.71 -3.62
N LEU A 19 19.65 -4.96 -2.57
CA LEU A 19 20.71 -4.09 -2.11
C LEU A 19 22.00 -4.42 -2.86
N GLU A 20 22.76 -3.37 -3.20
CA GLU A 20 24.11 -3.50 -3.74
C GLU A 20 25.07 -2.76 -2.78
N PRO A 21 26.03 -3.44 -2.14
CA PRO A 21 26.33 -4.88 -2.26
C PRO A 21 25.27 -5.80 -1.64
N ARG A 22 25.30 -7.07 -2.04
CA ARG A 22 24.36 -8.13 -1.64
C ARG A 22 24.60 -8.54 -0.18
N ILE A 23 23.96 -7.84 0.76
CA ILE A 23 24.11 -8.08 2.20
C ILE A 23 22.79 -8.60 2.78
N GLU A 24 22.86 -9.68 3.55
CA GLU A 24 21.72 -10.29 4.26
C GLU A 24 21.36 -9.53 5.54
N GLY A 25 20.06 -9.48 5.85
CA GLY A 25 19.54 -9.03 7.14
C GLY A 25 19.54 -7.51 7.33
N GLU A 26 19.93 -6.76 6.30
CA GLU A 26 19.91 -5.30 6.29
C GLU A 26 18.48 -4.78 6.24
N THR A 27 18.23 -3.69 6.97
CA THR A 27 16.90 -3.08 7.03
C THR A 27 16.72 -2.08 5.91
N ILE A 28 15.72 -2.31 5.06
CA ILE A 28 15.30 -1.39 4.01
C ILE A 28 14.05 -0.66 4.48
N ILE A 29 14.10 0.67 4.46
CA ILE A 29 12.99 1.53 4.83
C ILE A 29 12.30 2.00 3.55
N ILE A 30 10.97 1.89 3.53
CA ILE A 30 10.13 2.29 2.40
C ILE A 30 9.16 3.36 2.92
N LYS A 31 9.25 4.57 2.37
CA LYS A 31 8.37 5.69 2.70
C LYS A 31 7.43 5.98 1.53
N LEU A 32 6.13 5.94 1.78
CA LEU A 32 5.12 6.47 0.88
C LEU A 32 4.76 7.88 1.34
N ILE A 33 4.98 8.87 0.49
CA ILE A 33 4.81 10.29 0.82
C ILE A 33 3.71 10.85 -0.09
N SER A 34 2.58 11.24 0.49
CA SER A 34 1.48 11.84 -0.26
C SER A 34 1.80 13.26 -0.71
N ASN A 35 1.02 13.80 -1.65
CA ASN A 35 1.11 15.21 -2.05
C ASN A 35 0.86 16.20 -0.89
N GLU A 36 0.17 15.76 0.17
CA GLU A 36 -0.05 16.55 1.40
C GLU A 36 1.08 16.35 2.44
N ASN A 37 2.22 15.78 2.02
CA ASN A 37 3.36 15.43 2.88
C ASN A 37 3.06 14.43 4.01
N LYS A 38 1.91 13.74 3.97
CA LYS A 38 1.66 12.61 4.87
C LYS A 38 2.60 11.48 4.50
N THR A 39 3.40 11.05 5.47
CA THR A 39 4.39 9.98 5.27
C THR A 39 3.93 8.71 5.97
N LEU A 40 3.91 7.61 5.23
CA LEU A 40 3.72 6.26 5.74
C LEU A 40 5.04 5.52 5.61
N THR A 41 5.54 4.98 6.71
CA THR A 41 6.84 4.30 6.77
C THR A 41 6.62 2.81 6.96
N TYR A 42 7.30 2.03 6.13
CA TYR A 42 7.35 0.58 6.18
C TYR A 42 8.81 0.14 6.25
N SER A 43 9.03 -1.06 6.76
CA SER A 43 10.33 -1.71 6.70
C SER A 43 10.21 -3.16 6.21
N THR A 44 11.30 -3.63 5.63
CA THR A 44 11.55 -5.02 5.28
C THR A 44 13.05 -5.32 5.46
N LYS A 45 13.42 -6.61 5.44
CA LYS A 45 14.81 -7.05 5.53
C LYS A 45 15.26 -7.70 4.23
N THR A 46 16.54 -7.60 3.93
CA THR A 46 17.16 -8.36 2.85
C THR A 46 17.32 -9.84 3.23
N ASN A 47 17.15 -10.74 2.26
CA ASN A 47 17.43 -12.17 2.38
C ASN A 47 18.93 -12.47 2.15
N GLU A 48 19.31 -13.75 2.14
CA GLU A 48 20.68 -14.22 1.88
C GLU A 48 21.28 -13.71 0.55
N ASN A 49 20.43 -13.39 -0.43
CA ASN A 49 20.82 -12.85 -1.73
C ASN A 49 20.75 -11.31 -1.78
N GLY A 50 20.64 -10.64 -0.64
CA GLY A 50 20.51 -9.19 -0.56
C GLY A 50 19.18 -8.66 -1.12
N GLU A 51 18.21 -9.51 -1.40
CA GLU A 51 16.92 -9.15 -2.00
C GLU A 51 15.89 -8.83 -0.93
N PHE A 52 15.01 -7.88 -1.23
CA PHE A 52 13.91 -7.51 -0.35
C PHE A 52 12.59 -7.48 -1.11
N ARG A 53 11.52 -7.78 -0.39
CA ARG A 53 10.15 -7.68 -0.89
C ARG A 53 9.24 -7.14 0.20
N LYS A 54 8.34 -6.23 -0.16
CA LYS A 54 7.32 -5.68 0.73
C LYS A 54 5.98 -5.60 0.03
N GLU A 55 4.98 -6.15 0.69
CA GLU A 55 3.58 -6.04 0.29
C GLU A 55 2.87 -4.98 1.16
N ILE A 56 2.14 -4.09 0.51
CA ILE A 56 1.41 -2.98 1.15
C ILE A 56 -0.04 -2.99 0.63
N SER A 57 -1.00 -3.00 1.56
CA SER A 57 -2.41 -2.86 1.21
C SER A 57 -2.72 -1.43 0.77
N THR A 58 -3.41 -1.29 -0.37
CA THR A 58 -3.83 0.01 -0.90
C THR A 58 -5.20 0.45 -0.39
N LEU A 59 -5.93 -0.40 0.35
CA LEU A 59 -7.29 -0.10 0.85
C LEU A 59 -7.33 1.12 1.78
N THR A 60 -6.24 1.39 2.48
CA THR A 60 -6.13 2.51 3.41
C THR A 60 -5.41 3.72 2.81
N LEU A 61 -5.01 3.64 1.53
CA LEU A 61 -4.28 4.69 0.84
C LEU A 61 -5.23 5.53 -0.02
N PRO A 62 -5.31 6.86 0.22
CA PRO A 62 -6.02 7.76 -0.69
C PRO A 62 -5.48 7.69 -2.12
N ALA A 63 -6.40 7.80 -3.08
CA ALA A 63 -6.03 7.97 -4.48
C ALA A 63 -5.24 9.26 -4.68
N GLY A 64 -4.34 9.25 -5.66
CA GLY A 64 -3.50 10.39 -5.99
C GLY A 64 -2.07 10.02 -6.34
N LYS A 65 -1.22 11.05 -6.46
CA LYS A 65 0.21 10.89 -6.71
C LYS A 65 0.95 10.74 -5.37
N TRP A 66 1.83 9.76 -5.33
CA TRP A 66 2.67 9.43 -4.19
C TRP A 66 4.13 9.41 -4.63
N ARG A 67 5.01 9.90 -3.76
CA ARG A 67 6.44 9.66 -3.87
C ARG A 67 6.81 8.45 -3.03
N VAL A 68 7.43 7.46 -3.67
CA VAL A 68 7.95 6.26 -3.03
C VAL A 68 9.45 6.47 -2.84
N ARG A 69 9.90 6.57 -1.59
CA ARG A 69 11.31 6.59 -1.24
C ARG A 69 11.70 5.26 -0.64
N ILE A 70 12.74 4.64 -1.17
CA ILE A 70 13.34 3.43 -0.61
C ILE A 70 14.73 3.82 -0.17
N GLU A 71 15.04 3.62 1.10
CA GLU A 71 16.29 4.05 1.71
C GLU A 71 16.90 2.90 2.53
N TRP A 72 18.22 2.85 2.48
CA TRP A 72 19.05 2.01 3.32
C TRP A 72 20.01 2.91 4.08
N GLY A 73 20.11 2.72 5.40
CA GLY A 73 20.88 3.61 6.28
C GLY A 73 22.40 3.45 6.19
N GLY A 74 22.88 2.52 5.36
CA GLY A 74 24.26 2.05 5.42
C GLY A 74 24.38 0.89 6.40
N GLY A 75 25.37 0.01 6.18
CA GLY A 75 25.45 -1.30 6.83
C GLY A 75 25.34 -1.21 8.35
N GLY A 76 24.24 -1.74 8.91
CA GLY A 76 23.94 -1.58 10.34
C GLY A 76 24.85 -2.39 11.26
N LYS A 77 25.52 -3.43 10.73
CA LYS A 77 26.45 -4.27 11.49
C LYS A 77 27.87 -3.69 11.56
N ASP A 78 28.40 -3.26 10.42
CA ASP A 78 29.84 -3.01 10.29
C ASP A 78 30.17 -1.56 9.92
N TYR A 79 29.15 -0.71 9.66
CA TYR A 79 29.29 0.70 9.29
C TYR A 79 30.23 0.97 8.10
N LEU A 80 30.51 -0.05 7.29
CA LEU A 80 31.43 0.01 6.16
C LEU A 80 30.87 0.77 4.95
N TYR A 81 29.54 0.89 4.88
CA TYR A 81 28.85 1.42 3.72
C TYR A 81 28.03 2.66 4.10
N GLU A 82 28.09 3.67 3.24
CA GLU A 82 27.22 4.83 3.34
C GLU A 82 25.78 4.47 2.98
N GLY A 83 24.84 5.21 3.56
CA GLY A 83 23.44 5.08 3.23
C GLY A 83 23.13 5.50 1.79
N SER A 84 22.09 4.90 1.22
CA SER A 84 21.63 5.22 -0.13
C SER A 84 20.11 5.26 -0.19
N TYR A 85 19.57 5.96 -1.17
CA TYR A 85 18.13 5.99 -1.40
C TYR A 85 17.80 6.14 -2.88
N ILE A 86 16.59 5.73 -3.23
CA ILE A 86 15.97 5.96 -4.53
C ILE A 86 14.57 6.53 -4.33
N ASP A 87 14.21 7.51 -5.17
CA ASP A 87 12.88 8.07 -5.23
C ASP A 87 12.19 7.63 -6.53
N SER A 88 10.91 7.29 -6.44
CA SER A 88 10.04 6.99 -7.58
C SER A 88 8.65 7.61 -7.37
N THR A 89 7.86 7.65 -8.44
CA THR A 89 6.48 8.12 -8.41
C THR A 89 5.54 6.94 -8.59
N LEU A 90 4.50 6.89 -7.75
CA LEU A 90 3.39 5.96 -7.83
C LEU A 90 2.06 6.73 -7.96
N ILE A 91 1.20 6.32 -8.87
CA ILE A 91 -0.17 6.84 -8.98
C ILE A 91 -1.14 5.79 -8.45
N ILE A 92 -1.86 6.13 -7.38
CA ILE A 92 -2.94 5.29 -6.84
C ILE A 92 -4.26 5.76 -7.47
N LYS A 93 -4.90 4.89 -8.25
CA LYS A 93 -6.17 5.15 -8.92
C LYS A 93 -7.34 4.73 -8.03
N GLU A 94 -8.45 5.46 -8.12
CA GLU A 94 -9.67 5.05 -7.47
C GLU A 94 -10.21 3.75 -8.05
N ASN A 95 -10.79 2.92 -7.19
CA ASN A 95 -11.57 1.77 -7.59
C ASN A 95 -13.06 2.12 -7.51
N LEU A 96 -13.70 2.32 -8.66
CA LEU A 96 -15.11 2.74 -8.72
C LEU A 96 -16.05 1.69 -8.11
N LEU A 97 -15.72 0.40 -8.23
CA LEU A 97 -16.51 -0.68 -7.62
C LEU A 97 -16.43 -0.63 -6.09
N ILE A 98 -15.26 -0.38 -5.53
CA ILE A 98 -15.12 -0.23 -4.07
C ILE A 98 -15.80 1.07 -3.61
N LYS A 99 -15.54 2.19 -4.31
CA LYS A 99 -16.04 3.52 -3.95
C LYS A 99 -17.56 3.60 -3.97
N TYR A 100 -18.21 3.05 -4.99
CA TYR A 100 -19.67 3.16 -5.16
C TYR A 100 -20.41 1.86 -4.88
N GLY A 101 -19.80 0.70 -5.14
CA GLY A 101 -20.45 -0.60 -4.96
C GLY A 101 -20.68 -0.96 -3.50
N ILE A 102 -19.74 -0.68 -2.59
CA ILE A 102 -19.93 -0.95 -1.15
C ILE A 102 -21.07 -0.09 -0.58
N PRO A 103 -21.09 1.25 -0.76
CA PRO A 103 -22.23 2.06 -0.30
C PRO A 103 -23.55 1.63 -0.91
N LEU A 104 -23.58 1.33 -2.21
CA LEU A 104 -24.80 0.87 -2.89
C LEU A 104 -25.32 -0.45 -2.29
N ALA A 105 -24.44 -1.42 -2.03
CA ALA A 105 -24.80 -2.69 -1.41
C ALA A 105 -25.39 -2.49 0.00
N VAL A 106 -24.80 -1.60 0.81
CA VAL A 106 -25.30 -1.27 2.15
C VAL A 106 -26.69 -0.64 2.08
N ILE A 107 -26.90 0.31 1.15
CA ILE A 107 -28.21 0.94 0.94
C ILE A 107 -29.26 -0.12 0.55
N LEU A 108 -28.94 -1.03 -0.38
CA LEU A 108 -29.83 -2.11 -0.80
C LEU A 108 -30.18 -3.08 0.34
N LEU A 109 -29.22 -3.38 1.22
CA LEU A 109 -29.45 -4.21 2.40
C LEU A 109 -30.42 -3.52 3.38
N ILE A 110 -30.24 -2.23 3.62
CA ILE A 110 -31.11 -1.45 4.51
C ILE A 110 -32.54 -1.35 3.93
N THR A 111 -32.67 -1.06 2.64
CA THR A 111 -33.98 -0.97 1.98
C THR A 111 -34.70 -2.31 1.98
N LEU A 112 -33.99 -3.42 1.78
CA LEU A 112 -34.54 -4.78 1.88
C LEU A 112 -35.05 -5.08 3.30
N ILE A 113 -34.28 -4.74 4.34
CA ILE A 113 -34.71 -4.92 5.74
C ILE A 113 -35.96 -4.11 6.05
N ILE A 114 -36.05 -2.87 5.57
CA ILE A 114 -37.24 -2.02 5.73
C ILE A 114 -38.43 -2.63 5.00
N LEU A 115 -38.25 -3.07 3.75
CA LEU A 115 -39.31 -3.70 2.95
C LEU A 115 -39.88 -4.94 3.65
N ILE A 116 -39.01 -5.82 4.16
CA ILE A 116 -39.41 -7.01 4.93
C ILE A 116 -40.23 -6.61 6.17
N LYS A 117 -39.81 -5.56 6.90
CA LYS A 117 -40.56 -5.06 8.05
C LYS A 117 -41.94 -4.52 7.66
N VAL A 118 -42.05 -3.78 6.56
CA VAL A 118 -43.33 -3.24 6.07
C VAL A 118 -44.26 -4.37 5.62
N LEU A 119 -43.76 -5.35 4.86
CA LEU A 119 -44.54 -6.50 4.41
C LEU A 119 -45.05 -7.33 5.60
N ARG A 120 -44.21 -7.58 6.62
CA ARG A 120 -44.63 -8.25 7.86
C ARG A 120 -45.67 -7.47 8.65
N LYS A 121 -45.60 -6.14 8.65
CA LYS A 121 -46.60 -5.29 9.32
C LYS A 121 -47.94 -5.31 8.59
N LYS A 122 -47.96 -5.30 7.25
CA LYS A 122 -49.20 -5.37 6.46
C LYS A 122 -49.90 -6.73 6.52
N ALA A 123 -49.16 -7.80 6.82
CA ALA A 123 -49.71 -9.16 6.94
C ALA A 123 -50.30 -9.48 8.33
N ARG A 124 -50.22 -8.54 9.29
CA ARG A 124 -50.89 -8.60 10.60
C ARG A 124 -52.03 -7.59 10.61
#